data_AF-A0A447N6C4-F1
#
_entry.id   AF-A0A447N6C4-F1
#
_cell.length_a   1.000
_cell.length_b   1.000
_cell.length_c   1.000
_cell.angle_alpha   90.00
_cell.angle_beta   90.00
_cell.angle_gamma   90.00
#
_symmetry.space_group_name_H-M   'P 1'
#
loop_
_entity.id
_entity.type
_entity.pdbx_description
1 polymer ?
#
loop_
_entity_poly.entity_id
_entity_poly.type
_entity_poly.pdbx_seq_one_letter_code
_entity_poly.pdbx_strand_id
1 'polypeptide(L)'
;MTEGDKQFHVGDKVTVNWAIGDTEGDLDTDNTATKATVKWVSFSDQNGSDPKDLGTGDSYEIQAADADRYIGIKITPTTTTGDPAVATELLLKDLSTDAGGGSDDDEIPEGPVVDENVHVVIHEKDSNTNLLKNSGTTLKTNTTYQVLLWSDKNGNGTYDAGENVTDQYDYRWKFVGTSKIAGTGTGGIVNENWNDKDLVIPLTNAEAKEAFEGCGRRRYRG
;
A
#
# COMPACT_ATOMS: atom_id res chain seq x y z
N MET A 1 -7.34 -7.38 -11.68
CA MET A 1 -6.19 -7.29 -10.78
C MET A 1 -5.71 -5.87 -10.85
N THR A 2 -6.09 -5.07 -9.85
CA THR A 2 -5.44 -3.80 -9.56
C THR A 2 -4.07 -4.06 -8.96
N GLU A 3 -3.21 -3.04 -8.83
CA GLU A 3 -1.96 -3.19 -8.07
C GLU A 3 -2.27 -3.52 -6.60
N GLY A 4 -3.31 -2.92 -6.02
CA GLY A 4 -3.77 -3.25 -4.66
C GLY A 4 -4.09 -4.74 -4.48
N ASP A 5 -4.75 -5.38 -5.44
CA ASP A 5 -5.12 -6.81 -5.37
C ASP A 5 -3.90 -7.77 -5.30
N LYS A 6 -2.69 -7.27 -5.56
CA LYS A 6 -1.45 -8.06 -5.57
C LYS A 6 -0.57 -7.80 -4.33
N GLN A 7 -0.91 -6.80 -3.51
CA GLN A 7 -0.20 -6.53 -2.27
C GLN A 7 -0.54 -7.58 -1.22
N PHE A 8 0.11 -7.53 -0.06
CA PHE A 8 -0.27 -8.37 1.07
C PHE A 8 -1.60 -7.93 1.67
N HIS A 9 -2.51 -8.88 1.83
CA HIS A 9 -3.81 -8.71 2.49
C HIS A 9 -3.89 -9.51 3.78
N VAL A 10 -4.78 -9.07 4.67
CA VAL A 10 -5.15 -9.83 5.86
C VAL A 10 -5.68 -11.21 5.45
N GLY A 11 -5.14 -12.27 6.08
CA GLY A 11 -5.44 -13.66 5.78
C GLY A 11 -4.50 -14.31 4.76
N ASP A 12 -3.61 -13.54 4.12
CA ASP A 12 -2.56 -14.13 3.29
C ASP A 12 -1.61 -14.95 4.13
N LYS A 13 -1.22 -16.12 3.61
CA LYS A 13 -0.23 -16.98 4.25
C LYS A 13 1.09 -16.88 3.52
N VAL A 14 2.09 -16.34 4.21
CA VAL A 14 3.46 -16.24 3.71
C VAL A 14 4.28 -17.38 4.29
N THR A 15 4.98 -18.12 3.43
CA THR A 15 5.89 -19.21 3.83
C THR A 15 7.28 -18.91 3.32
N VAL A 16 8.25 -18.91 4.23
CA VAL A 16 9.66 -18.67 3.90
C VAL A 16 10.39 -19.98 3.73
N ASN A 17 11.13 -20.10 2.63
CA ASN A 17 12.01 -21.23 2.37
C ASN A 17 13.45 -20.80 2.53
N TRP A 18 14.28 -21.66 3.12
CA TRP A 18 15.67 -21.38 3.40
C TRP A 18 16.55 -22.53 2.96
N ALA A 19 17.76 -22.20 2.53
CA ALA A 19 18.86 -23.14 2.29
C ALA A 19 20.19 -22.46 2.64
N ILE A 20 20.98 -23.10 3.49
CA ILE A 20 22.38 -22.74 3.73
C ILE A 20 23.27 -23.95 3.53
N GLY A 21 24.50 -23.68 3.10
CA GLY A 21 25.59 -24.62 3.24
C GLY A 21 26.78 -23.96 3.92
N ASP A 22 27.59 -24.77 4.60
CA ASP A 22 28.81 -24.33 5.25
C ASP A 22 29.98 -24.20 4.25
N THR A 23 31.18 -23.88 4.75
CA THR A 23 32.37 -23.70 3.90
C THR A 23 32.80 -25.02 3.25
N GLU A 24 32.49 -26.12 3.92
CA GLU A 24 32.71 -27.49 3.49
C GLU A 24 31.67 -27.97 2.45
N GLY A 25 30.61 -27.19 2.23
CA GLY A 25 29.55 -27.46 1.27
C GLY A 25 28.56 -28.51 1.74
N ASP A 26 28.52 -28.81 3.05
CA ASP A 26 27.43 -29.59 3.61
C ASP A 26 26.13 -28.78 3.60
N LEU A 27 25.00 -29.46 3.44
CA LEU A 27 23.68 -28.84 3.53
C LEU A 27 23.02 -29.37 4.79
N ASP A 28 22.45 -28.48 5.60
CA ASP A 28 21.68 -28.92 6.75
C ASP A 28 20.42 -29.67 6.31
N THR A 29 20.20 -30.81 6.94
CA THR A 29 18.99 -31.61 6.71
C THR A 29 17.76 -30.78 7.06
N ASP A 30 16.96 -30.48 6.03
CA ASP A 30 15.73 -29.68 6.06
C ASP A 30 15.89 -28.25 6.62
N ASN A 31 17.12 -27.76 6.81
CA ASN A 31 17.46 -26.49 7.46
C ASN A 31 16.79 -26.32 8.84
N THR A 32 16.59 -27.43 9.56
CA THR A 32 15.80 -27.46 10.81
C THR A 32 16.29 -26.44 11.83
N ALA A 33 17.62 -26.34 12.01
CA ALA A 33 18.22 -25.41 12.96
C ALA A 33 17.94 -23.95 12.58
N THR A 34 18.08 -23.59 11.30
CA THR A 34 17.81 -22.23 10.83
C THR A 34 16.32 -21.88 10.89
N LYS A 35 15.43 -22.79 10.47
CA LYS A 35 13.97 -22.57 10.54
C LYS A 35 13.49 -22.28 11.97
N ALA A 36 14.13 -22.88 12.98
CA ALA A 36 13.82 -22.62 14.38
C ALA A 36 14.19 -21.19 14.85
N THR A 37 15.00 -20.46 14.08
CA THR A 37 15.40 -19.08 14.40
C THR A 37 14.50 -18.01 13.79
N VAL A 38 13.62 -18.39 12.85
CA VAL A 38 12.77 -17.44 12.13
C VAL A 38 11.80 -16.78 13.10
N LYS A 39 11.85 -15.44 13.13
CA LYS A 39 10.91 -14.59 13.86
C LYS A 39 10.26 -13.62 12.88
N TRP A 40 8.94 -13.61 12.89
CA TRP A 40 8.14 -12.65 12.14
C TRP A 40 8.05 -11.34 12.89
N VAL A 41 8.21 -10.24 12.15
CA VAL A 41 8.19 -8.89 12.68
C VAL A 41 7.41 -7.98 11.72
N SER A 42 6.85 -6.88 12.23
CA SER A 42 6.33 -5.81 11.38
C SER A 42 6.84 -4.44 11.78
N PHE A 43 6.83 -3.52 10.82
CA PHE A 43 7.34 -2.16 10.96
C PHE A 43 6.31 -1.12 10.52
N SER A 44 6.41 0.10 11.05
CA SER A 44 5.55 1.22 10.61
C SER A 44 5.99 1.85 9.29
N ASP A 45 7.21 1.58 8.86
CA ASP A 45 7.77 2.06 7.59
C ASP A 45 8.78 1.04 7.02
N GLN A 46 9.14 1.21 5.74
CA GLN A 46 10.14 0.38 5.05
C GLN A 46 11.55 0.47 5.68
N ASN A 47 11.83 1.53 6.45
CA ASN A 47 13.13 1.72 7.10
C ASN A 47 13.26 0.90 8.39
N GLY A 48 12.18 0.28 8.85
CA GLY A 48 12.17 -0.59 10.02
C GLY A 48 11.83 0.14 11.33
N SER A 49 11.10 1.24 11.27
CA SER A 49 10.63 1.96 12.46
C SER A 49 9.53 1.19 13.21
N ASP A 50 9.41 1.46 14.53
CA ASP A 50 8.39 0.87 15.43
C ASP A 50 8.25 -0.66 15.27
N PRO A 51 9.30 -1.48 15.50
CA PRO A 51 9.23 -2.91 15.30
C PRO A 51 8.24 -3.59 16.27
N LYS A 52 7.44 -4.51 15.76
CA LYS A 52 6.55 -5.40 16.54
C LYS A 52 6.84 -6.86 16.23
N ASP A 53 6.94 -7.68 17.27
CA ASP A 53 7.09 -9.14 17.10
C ASP A 53 5.71 -9.77 16.82
N LEU A 54 5.65 -10.62 15.79
CA LEU A 54 4.41 -11.25 15.32
C LEU A 54 4.34 -12.74 15.65
N GLY A 55 5.49 -13.41 15.75
CA GLY A 55 5.56 -14.83 16.06
C GLY A 55 6.85 -15.48 15.58
N THR A 56 6.86 -16.82 15.60
CA THR A 56 8.01 -17.65 15.19
C THR A 56 7.54 -18.77 14.28
N GLY A 57 8.45 -19.28 13.43
CA GLY A 57 8.18 -20.38 12.52
C GLY A 57 8.36 -19.99 11.06
N ASP A 58 8.30 -20.97 10.16
CA ASP A 58 8.57 -20.78 8.72
C ASP A 58 7.36 -20.28 7.93
N SER A 59 6.22 -20.06 8.59
CA SER A 59 5.02 -19.51 7.97
C SER A 59 4.31 -18.56 8.92
N TYR A 60 3.66 -17.55 8.35
CA TYR A 60 2.82 -16.60 9.06
C TYR A 60 1.57 -16.29 8.24
N GLU A 61 0.44 -16.22 8.92
CA GLU A 61 -0.81 -15.73 8.35
C GLU A 61 -0.98 -14.28 8.77
N ILE A 62 -1.11 -13.37 7.80
CA ILE A 62 -1.20 -11.93 8.03
C ILE A 62 -2.48 -11.62 8.81
N GLN A 63 -2.34 -10.89 9.91
CA GLN A 63 -3.44 -10.60 10.81
C GLN A 63 -4.00 -9.19 10.56
N ALA A 64 -5.22 -8.95 11.03
CA ALA A 64 -5.85 -7.62 10.92
C ALA A 64 -5.02 -6.51 11.58
N ALA A 65 -4.23 -6.83 12.61
CA ALA A 65 -3.36 -5.88 13.29
C ALA A 65 -2.10 -5.49 12.49
N ASP A 66 -1.82 -6.18 11.39
CA ASP A 66 -0.70 -5.88 10.50
C ASP A 66 -1.06 -4.89 9.40
N ALA A 67 -2.34 -4.57 9.23
CA ALA A 67 -2.78 -3.51 8.33
C ALA A 67 -2.00 -2.22 8.56
N ASP A 68 -1.61 -1.54 7.48
CA ASP A 68 -0.71 -0.37 7.46
C ASP A 68 0.71 -0.63 7.96
N ARG A 69 1.15 -1.90 8.02
CA ARG A 69 2.51 -2.26 8.45
C ARG A 69 3.22 -3.10 7.40
N TYR A 70 4.54 -3.01 7.41
CA TYR A 70 5.43 -3.77 6.53
C TYR A 70 5.81 -5.08 7.20
N ILE A 71 5.67 -6.21 6.50
CA ILE A 71 5.96 -7.54 7.03
C ILE A 71 7.43 -7.87 6.78
N GLY A 72 8.13 -8.31 7.82
CA GLY A 72 9.52 -8.70 7.75
C GLY A 72 9.85 -9.94 8.58
N ILE A 73 11.10 -10.38 8.50
CA ILE A 73 11.62 -11.49 9.30
C ILE A 73 13.01 -11.16 9.88
N LYS A 74 13.28 -11.74 11.06
CA LYS A 74 14.63 -11.95 11.58
C LYS A 74 14.96 -13.42 11.46
N ILE A 75 16.16 -13.73 10.98
CA ILE A 75 16.65 -15.09 10.87
C ILE A 75 18.12 -15.13 11.26
N THR A 76 18.51 -16.15 12.03
CA THR A 76 19.89 -16.39 12.39
C THR A 76 20.32 -17.69 11.71
N PRO A 77 20.97 -17.63 10.54
CA PRO A 77 21.43 -18.82 9.84
C PRO A 77 22.29 -19.67 10.78
N THR A 78 21.87 -20.92 10.98
CA THR A 78 22.45 -21.85 11.93
C THR A 78 22.58 -23.20 11.28
N THR A 79 23.81 -23.71 11.24
CA THR A 79 24.16 -25.03 10.76
C THR A 79 24.36 -26.02 11.91
N THR A 80 24.25 -27.31 11.62
CA THR A 80 24.47 -28.39 12.59
C THR A 80 25.96 -28.71 12.73
N THR A 81 26.74 -28.47 11.67
CA THR A 81 28.20 -28.67 11.61
C THR A 81 28.90 -27.43 11.03
N GLY A 82 30.24 -27.44 10.95
CA GLY A 82 31.03 -26.29 10.52
C GLY A 82 31.41 -25.32 11.64
N ASP A 83 32.45 -24.51 11.40
CA ASP A 83 32.92 -23.44 12.30
C ASP A 83 33.13 -22.13 11.50
N PRO A 84 32.34 -21.07 11.75
CA PRO A 84 31.28 -20.97 12.74
C PRO A 84 29.96 -21.61 12.29
N ALA A 85 29.30 -22.34 13.20
CA ALA A 85 27.98 -22.93 12.95
C ALA A 85 26.81 -21.92 13.05
N VAL A 86 27.07 -20.68 13.46
CA VAL A 86 26.06 -19.64 13.64
C VAL A 86 26.54 -18.38 12.95
N ALA A 87 25.74 -17.87 12.00
CA ALA A 87 26.02 -16.64 11.30
C ALA A 87 25.44 -15.42 12.03
N THR A 88 25.69 -14.22 11.47
CA THR A 88 25.05 -12.99 11.94
C THR A 88 23.55 -13.02 11.64
N GLU A 89 22.73 -12.45 12.52
CA GLU A 89 21.30 -12.27 12.29
C GLU A 89 21.07 -11.43 11.02
N LEU A 90 20.21 -11.92 10.14
CA LEU A 90 19.70 -11.23 8.97
C LEU A 90 18.33 -10.65 9.30
N LEU A 91 18.16 -9.36 9.01
CA LEU A 91 16.92 -8.63 9.14
C LEU A 91 16.40 -8.24 7.75
N LEU A 92 15.28 -8.83 7.37
CA LEU A 92 14.53 -8.48 6.16
C LEU A 92 13.33 -7.65 6.59
N LYS A 93 13.30 -6.38 6.20
CA LYS A 93 12.35 -5.40 6.75
C LYS A 93 10.99 -5.43 6.05
N ASP A 94 11.00 -5.72 4.75
CA ASP A 94 9.79 -5.71 3.92
C ASP A 94 9.88 -6.81 2.87
N LEU A 95 9.18 -7.92 3.10
CA LEU A 95 9.18 -9.09 2.21
C LEU A 95 8.54 -8.82 0.83
N SER A 96 7.90 -7.66 0.63
CA SER A 96 7.37 -7.24 -0.68
C SER A 96 8.45 -6.59 -1.59
N THR A 97 9.70 -6.53 -1.12
CA THR A 97 10.83 -5.93 -1.84
C THR A 97 11.92 -6.96 -2.14
N ASP A 98 12.77 -6.69 -3.12
CA ASP A 98 14.00 -7.46 -3.39
C ASP A 98 14.91 -7.57 -2.17
N ALA A 99 15.09 -6.45 -1.45
CA ALA A 99 15.91 -6.35 -0.25
C ALA A 99 15.33 -7.16 0.92
N GLY A 100 14.03 -7.45 0.89
CA GLY A 100 13.36 -8.32 1.84
C GLY A 100 13.31 -9.79 1.41
N GLY A 101 13.94 -10.17 0.31
CA GLY A 101 13.98 -11.55 -0.16
C GLY A 101 12.82 -11.95 -1.08
N GLY A 102 11.96 -10.98 -1.45
CA GLY A 102 11.09 -11.11 -2.62
C GLY A 102 11.89 -10.99 -3.92
N SER A 103 11.22 -11.15 -5.05
CA SER A 103 11.81 -10.98 -6.39
C SER A 103 11.14 -9.81 -7.08
N ASP A 104 11.87 -8.89 -7.71
CA ASP A 104 11.24 -7.80 -8.50
C ASP A 104 10.29 -8.31 -9.60
N ASP A 105 10.47 -9.57 -10.03
CA ASP A 105 9.62 -10.26 -11.00
C ASP A 105 8.44 -11.03 -10.39
N ASP A 106 8.23 -11.02 -9.06
CA ASP A 106 7.09 -11.71 -8.42
C ASP A 106 5.75 -10.96 -8.56
N GLU A 107 5.80 -9.76 -9.15
CA GLU A 107 4.67 -8.85 -9.37
C GLU A 107 3.92 -8.43 -8.10
N ILE A 108 4.50 -8.64 -6.91
CA ILE A 108 3.97 -8.16 -5.64
C ILE A 108 4.38 -6.69 -5.51
N PRO A 109 3.44 -5.73 -5.45
CA PRO A 109 3.80 -4.34 -5.28
C PRO A 109 4.33 -4.10 -3.87
N GLU A 110 5.37 -3.28 -3.79
CA GLU A 110 5.90 -2.81 -2.52
C GLU A 110 4.80 -2.11 -1.71
N GLY A 111 4.77 -2.34 -0.40
CA GLY A 111 3.90 -1.58 0.46
C GLY A 111 3.56 -2.25 1.78
N PRO A 112 2.89 -1.49 2.66
CA PRO A 112 2.32 -2.09 3.84
C PRO A 112 1.22 -3.08 3.46
N VAL A 113 0.84 -3.94 4.40
CA VAL A 113 -0.38 -4.74 4.29
C VAL A 113 -1.58 -3.81 4.08
N VAL A 114 -2.42 -4.17 3.11
CA VAL A 114 -3.63 -3.42 2.75
C VAL A 114 -4.58 -3.35 3.95
N ASP A 115 -4.98 -2.13 4.35
CA ASP A 115 -6.09 -1.93 5.29
C ASP A 115 -7.43 -1.90 4.54
N GLU A 116 -8.11 -3.05 4.50
CA GLU A 116 -9.44 -3.21 3.91
C GLU A 116 -10.54 -2.39 4.62
N ASN A 117 -10.25 -1.84 5.80
CA ASN A 117 -11.18 -1.02 6.55
C ASN A 117 -11.08 0.47 6.16
N VAL A 118 -10.17 0.83 5.25
CA VAL A 118 -10.09 2.21 4.76
C VAL A 118 -11.19 2.48 3.75
N HIS A 119 -11.99 3.49 4.04
CA HIS A 119 -13.08 3.93 3.20
C HIS A 119 -12.81 5.32 2.64
N VAL A 120 -13.10 5.49 1.35
CA VAL A 120 -12.98 6.77 0.65
C VAL A 120 -14.34 7.45 0.56
N VAL A 121 -14.37 8.71 0.93
CA VAL A 121 -15.51 9.62 0.76
C VAL A 121 -15.03 10.82 -0.05
N ILE A 122 -15.78 11.15 -1.10
CA ILE A 122 -15.63 12.44 -1.79
C ILE A 122 -16.90 13.22 -1.53
N HIS A 123 -16.77 14.45 -1.03
CA HIS A 123 -17.91 15.31 -0.74
C HIS A 123 -17.63 16.76 -1.13
N GLU A 124 -18.71 17.53 -1.36
CA GLU A 124 -18.62 18.98 -1.43
C GLU A 124 -18.23 19.53 -0.06
N LYS A 125 -17.43 20.59 -0.01
CA LYS A 125 -17.11 21.27 1.25
C LYS A 125 -18.39 21.63 2.00
N ASP A 126 -18.39 21.39 3.32
CA ASP A 126 -19.54 21.59 4.21
C ASP A 126 -20.76 20.67 3.93
N SER A 127 -20.58 19.61 3.14
CA SER A 127 -21.60 18.58 2.87
C SER A 127 -21.19 17.22 3.42
N ASN A 128 -22.18 16.45 3.90
CA ASN A 128 -21.99 15.06 4.34
C ASN A 128 -22.36 14.03 3.27
N THR A 129 -22.58 14.48 2.02
CA THR A 129 -23.01 13.58 0.93
C THR A 129 -21.80 12.93 0.26
N ASN A 130 -21.65 11.62 0.41
CA ASN A 130 -20.65 10.85 -0.34
C ASN A 130 -21.05 10.74 -1.81
N LEU A 131 -20.30 11.43 -2.67
CA LEU A 131 -20.53 11.48 -4.11
C LEU A 131 -20.20 10.15 -4.81
N LEU A 132 -19.32 9.32 -4.24
CA LEU A 132 -19.00 8.00 -4.81
C LEU A 132 -20.18 7.03 -4.73
N LYS A 133 -21.08 7.21 -3.74
CA LYS A 133 -22.28 6.39 -3.58
C LYS A 133 -23.50 6.96 -4.31
N ASN A 134 -23.38 8.12 -4.96
CA ASN A 134 -24.51 8.84 -5.56
C ASN A 134 -24.25 9.17 -7.05
N SER A 135 -24.54 8.21 -7.92
CA SER A 135 -24.28 8.25 -9.37
C SER A 135 -25.11 9.27 -10.18
N GLY A 136 -25.96 10.08 -9.53
CA GLY A 136 -26.77 11.11 -10.16
C GLY A 136 -26.29 12.54 -9.93
N THR A 137 -25.26 12.74 -9.08
CA THR A 137 -24.86 14.08 -8.66
C THR A 137 -24.00 14.75 -9.73
N THR A 138 -24.44 15.91 -10.21
CA THR A 138 -23.65 16.73 -11.13
C THR A 138 -22.67 17.57 -10.33
N LEU A 139 -21.39 17.56 -10.72
CA LEU A 139 -20.38 18.44 -10.13
C LEU A 139 -20.74 19.90 -10.44
N LYS A 140 -20.69 20.74 -9.41
CA LYS A 140 -20.93 22.17 -9.49
C LYS A 140 -19.63 22.88 -9.84
N THR A 141 -19.71 23.88 -10.69
CA THR A 141 -18.61 24.82 -10.94
C THR A 141 -18.45 25.77 -9.77
N ASN A 142 -17.25 26.37 -9.62
CA ASN A 142 -16.88 27.24 -8.52
C ASN A 142 -17.14 26.62 -7.14
N THR A 143 -16.84 25.33 -7.00
CA THR A 143 -17.15 24.54 -5.81
C THR A 143 -15.93 23.72 -5.40
N THR A 144 -15.69 23.64 -4.09
CA THR A 144 -14.60 22.85 -3.50
C THR A 144 -15.09 21.46 -3.12
N TYR A 145 -14.32 20.45 -3.50
CA TYR A 145 -14.53 19.05 -3.16
C TYR A 145 -13.37 18.55 -2.32
N GLN A 146 -13.69 17.77 -1.30
CA GLN A 146 -12.75 17.25 -0.32
C GLN A 146 -12.76 15.73 -0.35
N VAL A 147 -11.61 15.14 -0.02
CA VAL A 147 -11.49 13.71 0.26
C VAL A 147 -11.47 13.52 1.76
N LEU A 148 -12.19 12.52 2.23
CA LEU A 148 -12.05 11.96 3.57
C LEU A 148 -11.74 10.47 3.42
N LEU A 149 -10.56 10.06 3.86
CA LEU A 149 -10.25 8.67 4.14
C LEU A 149 -10.46 8.41 5.63
N TRP A 150 -11.18 7.34 5.95
CA TRP A 150 -11.37 6.92 7.32
C TRP A 150 -11.21 5.41 7.46
N SER A 151 -10.62 4.96 8.57
CA SER A 151 -10.37 3.54 8.86
C SER A 151 -11.43 3.02 9.83
N ASP A 152 -12.29 2.11 9.36
CA ASP A 152 -13.36 1.44 10.12
C ASP A 152 -12.81 0.34 11.03
N LYS A 153 -11.92 0.71 11.96
CA LYS A 153 -11.24 -0.27 12.84
C LYS A 153 -12.22 -1.04 13.72
N ASN A 154 -13.41 -0.48 13.93
CA ASN A 154 -14.45 -1.08 14.75
C ASN A 154 -15.46 -1.93 13.93
N GLY A 155 -15.41 -1.86 12.60
CA GLY A 155 -16.18 -2.67 11.67
C GLY A 155 -17.68 -2.35 11.63
N ASN A 156 -18.09 -1.13 11.97
CA ASN A 156 -19.51 -0.74 12.02
C ASN A 156 -20.04 -0.14 10.70
N GLY A 157 -19.17 0.09 9.72
CA GLY A 157 -19.50 0.64 8.41
C GLY A 157 -19.87 2.14 8.43
N THR A 158 -19.56 2.86 9.50
CA THR A 158 -19.85 4.28 9.69
C THR A 158 -18.66 5.05 10.21
N TYR A 159 -18.47 6.28 9.71
CA TYR A 159 -17.39 7.14 10.15
C TYR A 159 -17.60 7.65 11.59
N ASP A 160 -16.68 7.30 12.49
CA ASP A 160 -16.65 7.74 13.87
C ASP A 160 -15.54 8.77 14.16
N ALA A 161 -15.69 9.47 15.29
CA ALA A 161 -14.70 10.45 15.72
C ALA A 161 -13.34 9.79 16.01
N GLY A 162 -12.30 10.29 15.34
CA GLY A 162 -10.93 9.79 15.48
C GLY A 162 -10.50 8.79 14.40
N GLU A 163 -11.40 8.46 13.46
CA GLU A 163 -11.09 7.53 12.36
C GLU A 163 -10.55 8.21 11.11
N ASN A 164 -10.42 9.54 11.09
CA ASN A 164 -9.86 10.27 9.94
C ASN A 164 -8.37 9.94 9.78
N VAL A 165 -8.05 9.31 8.65
CA VAL A 165 -6.69 8.92 8.26
C VAL A 165 -6.25 9.60 6.96
N THR A 166 -6.96 10.63 6.50
CA THR A 166 -6.68 11.30 5.21
C THR A 166 -5.23 11.76 5.08
N ASP A 167 -4.65 12.32 6.13
CA ASP A 167 -3.26 12.82 6.12
C ASP A 167 -2.20 11.69 6.15
N GLN A 168 -2.62 10.43 6.19
CA GLN A 168 -1.75 9.25 6.21
C GLN A 168 -1.60 8.59 4.82
N TYR A 169 -2.40 9.01 3.83
CA TYR A 169 -2.38 8.45 2.48
C TYR A 169 -2.20 9.54 1.44
N ASP A 170 -1.35 9.24 0.45
CA ASP A 170 -1.28 10.03 -0.76
C ASP A 170 -2.47 9.69 -1.68
N TYR A 171 -3.10 10.70 -2.28
CA TYR A 171 -4.22 10.55 -3.19
C TYR A 171 -4.16 11.50 -4.37
N ARG A 172 -4.76 11.06 -5.48
CA ARG A 172 -4.87 11.83 -6.72
C ARG A 172 -6.29 11.88 -7.22
N TRP A 173 -6.68 13.05 -7.69
CA TRP A 173 -7.96 13.23 -8.35
C TRP A 173 -7.96 12.60 -9.74
N LYS A 174 -9.01 11.85 -10.04
CA LYS A 174 -9.27 11.29 -11.36
C LYS A 174 -10.71 11.56 -11.74
N PHE A 175 -10.90 12.28 -12.84
CA PHE A 175 -12.21 12.35 -13.45
C PHE A 175 -12.50 11.04 -14.16
N VAL A 176 -13.72 10.53 -14.03
CA VAL A 176 -14.22 9.35 -14.74
C VAL A 176 -15.50 9.69 -15.48
N GLY A 177 -15.80 8.93 -16.54
CA GLY A 177 -16.98 9.14 -17.37
C GLY A 177 -16.77 10.14 -18.51
N THR A 178 -17.89 10.59 -19.09
CA THR A 178 -17.95 11.47 -20.27
C THR A 178 -18.72 12.73 -19.92
N SER A 179 -18.32 13.87 -20.50
CA SER A 179 -19.07 15.12 -20.33
C SER A 179 -20.52 14.95 -20.76
N LYS A 180 -21.47 15.26 -19.86
CA LYS A 180 -22.90 15.21 -20.15
C LYS A 180 -23.32 16.22 -21.22
N ILE A 181 -22.59 17.34 -21.34
CA ILE A 181 -22.90 18.42 -22.28
C ILE A 181 -22.19 18.20 -23.63
N ALA A 182 -20.90 17.88 -23.61
CA ALA A 182 -20.13 17.72 -24.84
C ALA A 182 -20.30 16.32 -25.47
N GLY A 183 -20.82 15.34 -24.71
CA GLY A 183 -20.94 13.94 -25.14
C GLY A 183 -19.60 13.29 -25.51
N THR A 184 -18.50 13.97 -25.20
CA THR A 184 -17.13 13.66 -25.63
C THR A 184 -16.17 13.96 -24.48
N GLY A 185 -14.96 13.44 -24.59
CA GLY A 185 -13.94 13.49 -23.54
C GLY A 185 -13.88 12.20 -22.72
N THR A 186 -12.66 11.77 -22.43
CA THR A 186 -12.36 10.66 -21.52
C THR A 186 -11.88 11.29 -20.23
N GLY A 187 -12.45 10.86 -19.10
CA GLY A 187 -11.92 11.20 -17.79
C GLY A 187 -10.42 10.89 -17.67
N GLY A 188 -9.69 11.70 -16.91
CA GLY A 188 -8.24 11.61 -16.79
C GLY A 188 -7.76 11.91 -15.38
N ILE A 189 -6.49 11.58 -15.13
CA ILE A 189 -5.78 11.96 -13.90
C ILE A 189 -5.58 13.49 -13.93
N VAL A 190 -5.96 14.16 -12.84
CA VAL A 190 -5.77 15.60 -12.67
C VAL A 190 -4.28 15.90 -12.48
N ASN A 191 -3.85 17.08 -12.91
CA ASN A 191 -2.50 17.60 -12.70
C ASN A 191 -1.99 17.34 -11.27
N GLU A 192 -0.75 16.86 -11.13
CA GLU A 192 -0.10 16.51 -9.85
C GLU A 192 -0.04 17.66 -8.85
N ASN A 193 -0.11 18.90 -9.33
CA ASN A 193 -0.30 20.08 -8.48
C ASN A 193 -1.61 20.05 -7.68
N TRP A 194 -2.49 19.06 -7.84
CA TRP A 194 -3.69 18.82 -7.04
C TRP A 194 -3.63 17.56 -6.18
N ASN A 195 -2.48 16.87 -6.12
CA ASN A 195 -2.31 15.76 -5.19
C ASN A 195 -2.50 16.25 -3.75
N ASP A 196 -3.10 15.39 -2.93
CA ASP A 196 -3.16 15.52 -1.47
C ASP A 196 -3.84 16.81 -0.97
N LYS A 197 -4.76 17.37 -1.75
CA LYS A 197 -5.57 18.53 -1.34
C LYS A 197 -6.93 18.61 -2.00
N ASP A 198 -7.75 19.49 -1.44
CA ASP A 198 -9.07 19.88 -1.95
C ASP A 198 -9.03 20.24 -3.45
N LEU A 199 -10.00 19.73 -4.21
CA LEU A 199 -10.18 20.04 -5.63
C LEU A 199 -11.21 21.15 -5.81
N VAL A 200 -10.82 22.23 -6.49
CA VAL A 200 -11.76 23.31 -6.85
C VAL A 200 -12.15 23.14 -8.30
N ILE A 201 -13.41 22.84 -8.58
CA ILE A 201 -13.94 22.85 -9.95
C ILE A 201 -14.08 24.32 -10.38
N PRO A 202 -13.38 24.79 -11.43
CA PRO A 202 -13.43 26.19 -11.84
C PRO A 202 -14.78 26.60 -12.44
N LEU A 203 -14.95 27.89 -12.70
CA LEU A 203 -16.19 28.42 -13.28
C LEU A 203 -16.31 28.05 -14.76
N THR A 204 -15.19 27.95 -15.47
CA THR A 204 -15.16 27.74 -16.92
C THR A 204 -14.33 26.54 -17.35
N ASN A 205 -14.65 26.00 -18.53
CA ASN A 205 -13.86 24.93 -19.15
C ASN A 205 -12.43 25.38 -19.50
N ALA A 206 -12.22 26.67 -19.75
CA ALA A 206 -10.89 27.21 -20.06
C ALA A 206 -9.99 27.15 -18.83
N GLU A 207 -10.49 27.59 -17.66
CA GLU A 207 -9.79 27.48 -16.38
C GLU A 207 -9.60 26.02 -15.96
N ALA A 208 -10.62 25.17 -16.14
CA ALA A 208 -10.51 23.74 -15.85
C ALA A 208 -9.42 23.06 -16.69
N LYS A 209 -9.32 23.45 -17.97
CA LYS A 209 -8.28 22.95 -18.86
C LYS A 209 -6.88 23.35 -18.36
N GLU A 210 -6.70 24.62 -18.02
CA GLU A 210 -5.43 25.13 -17.50
C GLU A 210 -5.05 24.51 -16.14
N ALA A 211 -6.03 24.33 -15.25
CA ALA A 211 -5.81 23.82 -13.90
C ALA A 211 -5.58 22.30 -13.84
N PHE A 212 -6.28 21.52 -14.68
CA PHE A 212 -6.33 20.06 -14.55
C PHE A 212 -5.52 19.30 -15.60
N GLU A 213 -5.26 19.88 -16.78
CA GLU A 213 -4.32 19.26 -17.71
C GLU A 213 -2.90 19.38 -17.14
N GLY A 214 -2.26 18.24 -16.86
CA GLY A 214 -0.83 18.19 -16.63
C GLY A 214 -0.09 18.70 -17.87
N CYS A 215 1.10 19.31 -17.69
CA CYS A 215 1.98 19.74 -18.78
C CYS A 215 2.48 18.52 -19.59
N GLY A 216 1.60 17.94 -20.41
CA GLY A 216 1.86 16.85 -21.32
C GLY A 216 2.51 17.34 -22.61
N ARG A 217 3.73 17.86 -22.52
CA ARG A 217 4.66 17.89 -23.67
C ARG A 217 6.06 17.48 -23.25
N ARG A 218 6.22 16.29 -22.64
CA ARG A 218 7.39 15.48 -23.00
C ARG A 218 7.14 14.93 -24.40
N ARG A 219 7.51 15.73 -25.40
CA ARG A 219 7.82 15.20 -26.73
C ARG A 219 9.03 14.31 -26.52
N TYR A 220 8.86 12.99 -26.51
CA TYR A 220 9.97 12.14 -26.91
C TYR A 220 10.26 12.47 -28.38
N ARG A 221 11.31 13.26 -28.60
CA ARG A 221 12.04 13.22 -29.87
C ARG A 221 12.95 12.01 -29.78
N GLY A 222 12.84 11.13 -30.77
CA GLY A 222 13.58 9.87 -30.86
C GLY A 222 15.04 10.03 -31.19
#